data_AF-A0A9D3B6K4-F1
#
_entry.id   AF-A0A9D3B6K4-F1
#
_cell.length_a   1.000
_cell.length_b   1.000
_cell.length_c   1.000
_cell.angle_alpha   90.00
_cell.angle_beta   90.00
_cell.angle_gamma   90.00
#
_symmetry.space_group_name_H-M   'P 1'
#
loop_
_entity.id
_entity.type
_entity.pdbx_description
1 polymer ?
#
loop_
_entity_poly.entity_id
_entity_poly.type
_entity_poly.pdbx_seq_one_letter_code
_entity_poly.pdbx_strand_id
1 'polypeptide(L)'
;MNTRTTYALLAILATVGTLSVAPAVFAQGYFDEEACPDCDGMDNRQKAMASADNEIPITVKTDKKTYNHESTINVSGTVAYYKTGVPVTITVVSPSNNIVTVQQIDVNQDRTFKTALNTAGSLWKYDGTYVIRAQYGSQDINNRVLVELTDGVSKSTQPPKECTASELNASGSCIPFTISTGSVTSASINTASKSLVIMIESVNDGTLTLTPSQEIISGVHTILVDGEQWDDVTINGNEITIMFLGGAEKIEIFGAKVIPEFGAIAALILAVAIISIIAVSARSRLSIMPKY
;
A
#
# COMPACT_ATOMS: atom_id res chain seq x y z
N MET A 1 23.09 -29.24 -39.91
CA MET A 1 22.67 -28.52 -38.69
C MET A 1 21.90 -27.29 -39.13
N ASN A 2 20.63 -27.23 -38.72
CA ASN A 2 19.68 -26.16 -39.00
C ASN A 2 20.11 -24.84 -38.35
N THR A 3 20.02 -23.74 -39.10
CA THR A 3 19.73 -22.42 -38.55
C THR A 3 18.45 -21.90 -39.19
N ARG A 4 17.39 -21.94 -38.38
CA ARG A 4 16.10 -21.33 -38.64
C ARG A 4 16.26 -19.82 -38.70
N THR A 5 15.80 -19.19 -39.76
CA THR A 5 15.41 -17.77 -39.72
C THR A 5 14.01 -17.63 -40.29
N THR A 6 13.15 -17.25 -39.37
CA THR A 6 11.71 -17.07 -39.45
C THR A 6 11.44 -15.64 -39.88
N TYR A 7 10.72 -15.39 -40.97
CA TYR A 7 9.98 -14.14 -41.18
C TYR A 7 8.71 -14.46 -41.96
N ALA A 8 7.61 -14.70 -41.23
CA ALA A 8 6.28 -14.73 -41.77
C ALA A 8 5.75 -13.29 -41.81
N LEU A 9 5.60 -12.74 -43.01
CA LEU A 9 4.82 -11.54 -43.30
C LEU A 9 3.34 -11.88 -43.13
N LEU A 10 2.69 -11.33 -42.11
CA LEU A 10 1.26 -11.48 -41.87
C LEU A 10 0.57 -10.12 -42.02
N ALA A 11 -0.53 -10.17 -42.77
CA ALA A 11 -1.22 -9.07 -43.41
C ALA A 11 -1.83 -8.04 -42.45
N ILE A 12 -1.71 -6.77 -42.80
CA ILE A 12 -2.46 -5.65 -42.22
C ILE A 12 -3.85 -5.64 -42.88
N LEU A 13 -4.84 -6.18 -42.19
CA LEU A 13 -6.26 -6.01 -42.54
C LEU A 13 -6.79 -4.75 -41.85
N ALA A 14 -6.90 -3.67 -42.62
CA ALA A 14 -7.64 -2.48 -42.22
C ALA A 14 -9.15 -2.78 -42.33
N THR A 15 -9.80 -3.07 -41.20
CA THR A 15 -11.25 -3.13 -41.11
C THR A 15 -11.80 -1.73 -40.84
N VAL A 16 -12.56 -1.24 -41.82
CA VAL A 16 -13.32 0.00 -41.79
C VAL A 16 -14.32 -0.03 -40.64
N GLY A 17 -14.31 1.02 -39.82
CA GLY A 17 -15.22 1.20 -38.71
C GLY A 17 -16.67 1.31 -39.18
N THR A 18 -17.52 0.41 -38.69
CA THR A 18 -18.96 0.61 -38.62
C THR A 18 -19.31 0.83 -37.16
N LEU A 19 -19.62 2.08 -36.80
CA LEU A 19 -20.33 2.41 -35.56
C LEU A 19 -21.73 1.79 -35.63
N SER A 20 -21.90 0.61 -35.05
CA SER A 20 -23.21 0.11 -34.65
C SER A 20 -23.40 0.41 -33.17
N VAL A 21 -24.17 1.44 -32.87
CA VAL A 21 -24.76 1.66 -31.54
C VAL A 21 -25.67 0.47 -31.28
N ALA A 22 -25.28 -0.44 -30.38
CA ALA A 22 -26.20 -1.43 -29.86
C ALA A 22 -27.11 -0.72 -28.84
N PRO A 23 -28.44 -0.84 -28.96
CA PRO A 23 -29.34 -0.35 -27.94
C PRO A 23 -29.17 -1.20 -26.67
N ALA A 24 -29.22 -0.53 -25.53
CA ALA A 24 -29.35 -1.18 -24.23
C ALA A 24 -30.57 -2.11 -24.26
N VAL A 25 -30.34 -3.41 -24.30
CA VAL A 25 -31.39 -4.41 -24.07
C VAL A 25 -31.62 -4.46 -22.57
N PHE A 26 -32.42 -3.50 -22.09
CA PHE A 26 -33.21 -3.71 -20.89
C PHE A 26 -34.26 -4.77 -21.23
N ALA A 27 -34.14 -5.93 -20.60
CA ALA A 27 -35.23 -6.90 -20.57
C ALA A 27 -36.41 -6.24 -19.84
N GLN A 28 -37.33 -5.67 -20.60
CA GLN A 28 -38.62 -5.20 -20.14
C GLN A 28 -39.43 -6.43 -19.70
N GLY A 29 -39.33 -6.77 -18.42
CA GLY A 29 -40.34 -7.59 -17.76
C GLY A 29 -41.63 -6.79 -17.72
N TYR A 30 -42.63 -7.28 -18.43
CA TYR A 30 -44.01 -6.82 -18.43
C TYR A 30 -44.49 -6.59 -16.98
N PHE A 31 -44.75 -5.34 -16.62
CA PHE A 31 -45.72 -4.99 -15.60
C PHE A 31 -46.67 -4.02 -16.27
N ASP A 32 -47.89 -4.49 -16.54
CA ASP A 32 -49.00 -3.62 -16.87
C ASP A 32 -49.17 -2.65 -15.70
N GLU A 33 -48.75 -1.41 -15.91
CA GLU A 33 -49.01 -0.30 -15.00
C GLU A 33 -50.47 0.11 -15.21
N GLU A 34 -51.36 -0.64 -14.57
CA GLU A 34 -52.74 -0.22 -14.41
C GLU A 34 -52.71 1.00 -13.49
N ALA A 35 -52.80 2.18 -14.10
CA ALA A 35 -52.90 3.45 -13.43
C ALA A 35 -54.14 3.42 -12.52
N CYS A 36 -53.95 3.15 -11.23
CA CYS A 36 -54.97 3.35 -10.21
C CYS A 36 -54.75 4.75 -9.60
N PRO A 37 -55.60 5.75 -9.92
CA PRO A 37 -55.43 7.13 -9.48
C PRO A 37 -55.74 7.35 -7.99
N ASP A 38 -55.90 6.29 -7.19
CA ASP A 38 -56.31 6.38 -5.77
C ASP A 38 -55.77 5.22 -4.91
N CYS A 39 -54.54 4.76 -5.18
CA CYS A 39 -53.85 3.84 -4.27
C CYS A 39 -53.30 4.62 -3.07
N ASP A 40 -54.06 4.67 -1.99
CA ASP A 40 -53.64 5.24 -0.72
C ASP A 40 -52.30 4.64 -0.25
N GLY A 41 -51.39 5.53 0.13
CA GLY A 41 -49.98 5.26 0.30
C GLY A 41 -49.68 4.54 1.61
N MET A 42 -49.20 3.30 1.52
CA MET A 42 -48.37 2.65 2.54
C MET A 42 -47.61 1.39 2.05
N ASP A 43 -47.89 0.88 0.84
CA ASP A 43 -47.24 -0.33 0.30
C ASP A 43 -45.94 -0.04 -0.48
N ASN A 44 -45.85 1.10 -1.17
CA ASN A 44 -44.70 1.41 -2.03
C ASN A 44 -43.40 1.68 -1.25
N ARG A 45 -43.48 2.23 -0.03
CA ARG A 45 -42.30 2.39 0.85
C ARG A 45 -41.82 1.03 1.37
N GLN A 46 -42.74 0.15 1.76
CA GLN A 46 -42.42 -1.20 2.21
C GLN A 46 -41.82 -2.05 1.08
N LYS A 47 -42.35 -1.95 -0.15
CA LYS A 47 -41.77 -2.57 -1.34
C LYS A 47 -40.41 -2.01 -1.70
N ALA A 48 -40.21 -0.68 -1.62
CA ALA A 48 -38.91 -0.04 -1.85
C ALA A 48 -37.86 -0.42 -0.78
N MET A 49 -38.26 -0.53 0.49
CA MET A 49 -37.41 -1.00 1.59
C MET A 49 -37.10 -2.50 1.48
N ALA A 50 -38.04 -3.31 0.96
CA ALA A 50 -37.83 -4.74 0.71
C ALA A 50 -36.98 -5.01 -0.54
N SER A 51 -36.96 -4.11 -1.54
CA SER A 51 -36.08 -4.22 -2.71
C SER A 51 -34.66 -3.70 -2.47
N ALA A 52 -34.46 -2.79 -1.51
CA ALA A 52 -33.13 -2.25 -1.17
C ALA A 52 -32.17 -3.30 -0.57
N ASP A 53 -32.70 -4.29 0.16
CA ASP A 53 -31.89 -5.41 0.68
C ASP A 53 -31.43 -6.39 -0.42
N ASN A 54 -32.05 -6.35 -1.61
CA ASN A 54 -31.76 -7.25 -2.72
C ASN A 54 -30.69 -6.68 -3.69
N GLU A 55 -30.14 -5.50 -3.39
CA GLU A 55 -29.11 -4.83 -4.21
C GLU A 55 -27.69 -4.93 -3.63
N ILE A 56 -27.51 -5.44 -2.40
CA ILE A 56 -26.18 -5.57 -1.80
C ILE A 56 -25.45 -6.75 -2.44
N PRO A 57 -24.37 -6.53 -3.22
CA PRO A 57 -23.75 -7.60 -4.00
C PRO A 57 -23.14 -8.72 -3.15
N ILE A 58 -22.70 -8.38 -1.93
CA ILE A 58 -22.19 -9.29 -0.90
C ILE A 58 -22.47 -8.74 0.49
N THR A 59 -22.94 -9.59 1.39
CA THR A 59 -23.08 -9.27 2.82
C THR A 59 -22.03 -10.02 3.64
N VAL A 60 -21.60 -9.43 4.75
CA VAL A 60 -20.71 -10.08 5.72
C VAL A 60 -21.09 -9.65 7.13
N LYS A 61 -21.21 -10.61 8.04
CA LYS A 61 -21.59 -10.41 9.44
C LYS A 61 -20.83 -11.39 10.33
N THR A 62 -20.74 -11.08 11.60
CA THR A 62 -20.16 -11.93 12.65
C THR A 62 -21.21 -12.27 13.70
N ASP A 63 -20.98 -13.34 14.45
CA ASP A 63 -21.90 -13.78 15.53
C ASP A 63 -21.94 -12.81 16.72
N LYS A 64 -20.86 -12.06 16.97
CA LYS A 64 -20.73 -11.04 18.03
C LYS A 64 -19.96 -9.83 17.50
N LYS A 65 -19.97 -8.75 18.30
CA LYS A 65 -19.19 -7.54 18.01
C LYS A 65 -17.85 -7.50 18.76
N THR A 66 -17.75 -8.21 19.89
CA THR A 66 -16.58 -8.19 20.78
C THR A 66 -16.17 -9.61 21.14
N TYR A 67 -14.86 -9.86 21.16
CA TYR A 67 -14.22 -11.17 21.39
C TYR A 67 -12.96 -11.01 22.24
N ASN A 68 -12.49 -12.11 22.84
CA ASN A 68 -11.15 -12.15 23.43
C ASN A 68 -10.14 -12.83 22.48
N HIS A 69 -8.86 -12.88 22.88
CA HIS A 69 -7.75 -13.44 22.09
C HIS A 69 -7.68 -14.97 22.04
N GLU A 70 -8.68 -15.67 22.58
CA GLU A 70 -8.79 -17.13 22.51
C GLU A 70 -10.14 -17.57 21.93
N SER A 71 -10.89 -16.62 21.38
CA SER A 71 -12.20 -16.83 20.79
C SER A 71 -12.11 -17.32 19.34
N THR A 72 -13.22 -17.89 18.88
CA THR A 72 -13.46 -18.15 17.47
C THR A 72 -14.53 -17.19 16.96
N ILE A 73 -14.20 -16.39 15.95
CA ILE A 73 -15.13 -15.49 15.29
C ILE A 73 -15.82 -16.28 14.18
N ASN A 74 -17.15 -16.40 14.26
CA ASN A 74 -17.93 -17.04 13.21
C ASN A 74 -18.38 -15.98 12.21
N VAL A 75 -17.79 -16.01 11.01
CA VAL A 75 -18.10 -15.10 9.92
C VAL A 75 -19.11 -15.77 9.00
N SER A 76 -20.16 -15.06 8.63
CA SER A 76 -21.17 -15.53 7.68
C SER A 76 -21.65 -14.42 6.77
N GLY A 77 -22.13 -14.79 5.59
CA GLY A 77 -22.64 -13.83 4.63
C GLY A 77 -23.34 -14.50 3.46
N THR A 78 -23.86 -13.65 2.57
CA THR A 78 -24.54 -14.03 1.35
C THR A 78 -23.99 -13.27 0.16
N VAL A 79 -24.07 -13.85 -1.03
CA VAL A 79 -23.83 -13.15 -2.30
C VAL A 79 -25.15 -13.00 -3.06
N ALA A 80 -25.29 -11.93 -3.85
CA ALA A 80 -26.48 -11.73 -4.66
C ALA A 80 -26.64 -12.84 -5.73
N TYR A 81 -25.52 -13.21 -6.37
CA TYR A 81 -25.47 -14.18 -7.48
C TYR A 81 -24.38 -15.22 -7.26
N TYR A 82 -24.74 -16.50 -7.33
CA TYR A 82 -23.78 -17.61 -7.26
C TYR A 82 -23.03 -17.76 -8.60
N LYS A 83 -21.70 -17.91 -8.52
CA LYS A 83 -20.81 -18.20 -9.64
C LYS A 83 -20.01 -19.46 -9.32
N THR A 84 -20.13 -20.47 -10.19
CA THR A 84 -19.39 -21.73 -10.05
C THR A 84 -17.89 -21.50 -10.11
N GLY A 85 -17.15 -22.06 -9.15
CA GLY A 85 -15.68 -21.98 -9.09
C GLY A 85 -15.12 -20.62 -8.67
N VAL A 86 -15.95 -19.68 -8.22
CA VAL A 86 -15.50 -18.40 -7.68
C VAL A 86 -15.67 -18.41 -6.16
N PRO A 87 -14.59 -18.34 -5.37
CA PRO A 87 -14.66 -18.25 -3.92
C PRO A 87 -14.82 -16.80 -3.42
N VAL A 88 -15.30 -16.65 -2.18
CA VAL A 88 -15.18 -15.40 -1.41
C VAL A 88 -13.80 -15.36 -0.76
N THR A 89 -13.07 -14.27 -0.97
CA THR A 89 -11.81 -14.00 -0.27
C THR A 89 -12.10 -13.19 0.99
N ILE A 90 -11.75 -13.75 2.15
CA ILE A 90 -11.81 -13.08 3.45
C ILE A 90 -10.41 -12.59 3.79
N THR A 91 -10.26 -11.29 4.04
CA THR A 91 -9.03 -10.66 4.50
C THR A 91 -9.27 -9.97 5.83
N VAL A 92 -8.46 -10.28 6.84
CA VAL A 92 -8.54 -9.62 8.14
C VAL A 92 -7.36 -8.68 8.31
N VAL A 93 -7.66 -7.44 8.67
CA VAL A 93 -6.67 -6.40 8.95
C VAL A 93 -6.72 -6.03 10.43
N SER A 94 -5.56 -5.96 11.07
CA SER A 94 -5.41 -5.60 12.48
C SER A 94 -5.63 -4.10 12.72
N PRO A 95 -5.80 -3.67 13.99
CA PRO A 95 -5.76 -2.26 14.38
C PRO A 95 -4.42 -1.55 14.06
N SER A 96 -3.39 -2.31 13.72
CA SER A 96 -2.08 -1.81 13.24
C SER A 96 -1.95 -1.77 11.72
N ASN A 97 -3.06 -1.94 11.00
CA ASN A 97 -3.10 -1.96 9.53
C ASN A 97 -2.25 -3.07 8.89
N ASN A 98 -1.97 -4.13 9.65
CA ASN A 98 -1.29 -5.32 9.14
C ASN A 98 -2.31 -6.37 8.72
N ILE A 99 -2.02 -7.12 7.66
CA ILE A 99 -2.83 -8.28 7.28
C ILE A 99 -2.54 -9.41 8.26
N VAL A 100 -3.60 -9.94 8.87
CA VAL A 100 -3.54 -10.97 9.91
C VAL A 100 -3.79 -12.35 9.30
N THR A 101 -4.81 -12.44 8.44
CA THR A 101 -5.14 -13.69 7.75
C THR A 101 -5.86 -13.41 6.44
N VAL A 102 -5.68 -14.32 5.49
CA VAL A 102 -6.39 -14.37 4.22
C VAL A 102 -6.91 -15.79 4.04
N GLN A 103 -8.19 -15.93 3.75
CA GLN A 103 -8.84 -17.22 3.48
C GLN A 103 -9.69 -17.12 2.22
N GLN A 104 -9.83 -18.22 1.49
CA GLN A 104 -10.77 -18.35 0.38
C GLN A 104 -11.81 -19.39 0.74
N ILE A 105 -13.08 -19.05 0.53
CA ILE A 105 -14.22 -19.86 0.93
C ILE A 105 -15.14 -20.04 -0.26
N ASP A 106 -15.41 -21.30 -0.61
CA ASP A 106 -16.39 -21.62 -1.62
C ASP A 106 -17.78 -21.21 -1.17
N VAL A 107 -18.52 -20.61 -2.09
CA VAL A 107 -19.91 -20.23 -1.84
C VAL A 107 -20.80 -21.44 -2.06
N ASN A 108 -21.76 -21.64 -1.18
CA ASN A 108 -22.77 -22.69 -1.33
C ASN A 108 -23.77 -22.35 -2.44
N GLN A 109 -24.46 -23.36 -2.97
CA GLN A 109 -25.51 -23.15 -3.99
C GLN A 109 -26.70 -22.32 -3.48
N ASP A 110 -26.92 -22.30 -2.16
CA ASP A 110 -27.91 -21.44 -1.51
C ASP A 110 -27.45 -19.96 -1.37
N ARG A 111 -26.30 -19.63 -1.98
CA ARG A 111 -25.63 -18.32 -1.98
C ARG A 111 -25.03 -17.91 -0.64
N THR A 112 -24.91 -18.83 0.32
CA THR A 112 -24.31 -18.55 1.62
C THR A 112 -22.83 -18.90 1.64
N PHE A 113 -22.07 -18.23 2.50
CA PHE A 113 -20.72 -18.64 2.88
C PHE A 113 -20.54 -18.49 4.39
N LYS A 114 -19.70 -19.35 4.97
CA LYS A 114 -19.38 -19.34 6.41
C LYS A 114 -17.91 -19.70 6.61
N THR A 115 -17.27 -19.08 7.58
CA THR A 115 -15.93 -19.45 8.05
C THR A 115 -15.76 -19.16 9.53
N ALA A 116 -14.74 -19.78 10.12
CA ALA A 116 -14.35 -19.58 11.50
C ALA A 116 -12.91 -19.03 11.53
N LEU A 117 -12.70 -17.94 12.28
CA LEU A 117 -11.39 -17.31 12.47
C LEU A 117 -10.98 -17.47 13.93
N ASN A 118 -9.83 -18.10 14.16
CA ASN A 118 -9.27 -18.29 15.50
C ASN A 118 -8.38 -17.11 15.88
N THR A 119 -8.67 -16.47 17.03
CA THR A 119 -7.94 -15.29 17.51
C THR A 119 -6.69 -15.62 18.35
N ALA A 120 -6.39 -16.90 18.62
CA ALA A 120 -5.21 -17.32 19.39
C ALA A 120 -3.87 -17.22 18.63
N GLY A 121 -3.86 -16.67 17.41
CA GLY A 121 -2.66 -16.57 16.59
C GLY A 121 -1.74 -15.41 17.01
N SER A 122 -0.43 -15.55 16.80
CA SER A 122 0.56 -14.51 17.09
C SER A 122 0.32 -13.18 16.37
N LEU A 123 -0.39 -13.21 15.24
CA LEU A 123 -0.79 -12.03 14.45
C LEU A 123 -2.06 -11.33 14.98
N TRP A 124 -2.80 -11.98 15.89
CA TRP A 124 -4.03 -11.46 16.51
C TRP A 124 -3.81 -10.83 17.89
N LYS A 125 -2.58 -10.88 18.43
CA LYS A 125 -2.23 -10.55 19.81
C LYS A 125 -2.63 -9.15 20.33
N TYR A 126 -2.99 -8.22 19.45
CA TYR A 126 -3.24 -6.82 19.81
C TYR A 126 -4.71 -6.51 20.03
N ASP A 127 -5.05 -5.83 21.12
CA ASP A 127 -6.40 -5.30 21.33
C ASP A 127 -6.76 -4.24 20.27
N GLY A 128 -8.06 -4.11 20.02
CA GLY A 128 -8.65 -3.04 19.21
C GLY A 128 -9.59 -3.55 18.12
N THR A 129 -9.92 -2.66 17.19
CA THR A 129 -10.84 -2.94 16.08
C THR A 129 -10.16 -3.63 14.91
N TYR A 130 -10.53 -4.88 14.64
CA TYR A 130 -10.14 -5.62 13.44
C TYR A 130 -11.17 -5.40 12.34
N VAL A 131 -10.70 -5.33 11.10
CA VAL A 131 -11.55 -5.20 9.91
C VAL A 131 -11.54 -6.50 9.14
N ILE A 132 -12.69 -7.16 9.06
CA ILE A 132 -12.89 -8.36 8.25
C ILE A 132 -13.51 -7.92 6.93
N ARG A 133 -12.77 -8.08 5.83
CA ARG A 133 -13.18 -7.76 4.46
C ARG A 133 -13.57 -9.03 3.74
N ALA A 134 -14.72 -9.02 3.08
CA ALA A 134 -15.17 -10.07 2.19
C ALA A 134 -15.22 -9.53 0.76
N GLN A 135 -14.59 -10.24 -0.18
CA GLN A 135 -14.58 -9.90 -1.59
C GLN A 135 -15.02 -11.10 -2.42
N TYR A 136 -15.86 -10.88 -3.44
CA TYR A 136 -16.37 -11.96 -4.30
C TYR A 136 -16.11 -11.69 -5.79
N GLY A 137 -15.11 -12.36 -6.35
CA GLY A 137 -14.69 -12.14 -7.73
C GLY A 137 -14.03 -10.77 -7.92
N SER A 138 -14.72 -9.83 -8.59
CA SER A 138 -14.19 -8.48 -8.83
C SER A 138 -13.94 -7.74 -7.52
N GLN A 139 -12.94 -6.86 -7.51
CA GLN A 139 -12.63 -5.99 -6.39
C GLN A 139 -13.80 -5.07 -6.01
N ASP A 140 -14.64 -4.70 -6.98
CA ASP A 140 -15.80 -3.84 -6.76
C ASP A 140 -16.91 -4.52 -5.95
N ILE A 141 -16.90 -5.86 -5.87
CA ILE A 141 -17.85 -6.64 -5.08
C ILE A 141 -17.17 -6.97 -3.75
N ASN A 142 -17.27 -6.03 -2.81
CA ASN A 142 -16.71 -6.20 -1.48
C ASN A 142 -17.63 -5.61 -0.39
N ASN A 143 -17.48 -6.14 0.82
CA ASN A 143 -18.11 -5.60 2.01
C ASN A 143 -17.19 -5.86 3.22
N ARG A 144 -17.45 -5.18 4.35
CA ARG A 144 -16.65 -5.32 5.57
C ARG A 144 -17.49 -5.31 6.83
N VAL A 145 -16.97 -5.96 7.85
CA VAL A 145 -17.49 -5.92 9.22
C VAL A 145 -16.35 -5.61 10.19
N LEU A 146 -16.67 -4.86 11.24
CA LEU A 146 -15.73 -4.49 12.30
C LEU A 146 -16.01 -5.36 13.53
N VAL A 147 -14.95 -5.88 14.13
CA VAL A 147 -14.99 -6.63 15.39
C VAL A 147 -13.94 -6.10 16.35
N GLU A 148 -14.25 -6.09 17.63
CA GLU A 148 -13.34 -5.63 18.67
C GLU A 148 -12.76 -6.82 19.43
N LEU A 149 -11.43 -6.85 19.58
CA LEU A 149 -10.75 -7.81 20.45
C LEU A 149 -10.27 -7.12 21.72
N THR A 150 -10.57 -7.73 22.86
CA THR A 150 -10.23 -7.25 24.21
C THR A 150 -9.44 -8.31 24.99
N ASP A 151 -8.88 -7.92 26.13
CA ASP A 151 -8.19 -8.81 27.09
C ASP A 151 -6.88 -9.44 26.57
N GLY A 152 -6.21 -8.81 25.61
CA GLY A 152 -4.91 -9.24 25.09
C GLY A 152 -3.80 -8.24 25.36
N VAL A 153 -2.82 -8.21 24.45
CA VAL A 153 -1.80 -7.16 24.50
C VAL A 153 -2.48 -5.90 24.03
N SER A 154 -2.83 -5.00 24.95
CA SER A 154 -3.25 -3.68 24.56
C SER A 154 -2.14 -3.08 23.72
N LYS A 155 -2.40 -2.91 22.42
CA LYS A 155 -1.58 -2.02 21.62
C LYS A 155 -1.71 -0.72 22.37
N SER A 156 -0.60 -0.20 22.89
CA SER A 156 -0.58 1.14 23.42
C SER A 156 -1.05 2.04 22.27
N THR A 157 -2.33 2.36 22.27
CA THR A 157 -2.81 3.65 21.82
C THR A 157 -2.23 4.59 22.86
N GLN A 158 -0.92 4.82 22.76
CA GLN A 158 -0.41 6.10 23.21
C GLN A 158 -1.39 7.10 22.57
N PRO A 159 -1.94 8.06 23.33
CA PRO A 159 -2.46 9.26 22.68
C PRO A 159 -1.44 9.65 21.62
N PRO A 160 -1.86 10.11 20.42
CA PRO A 160 -0.93 10.49 19.36
C PRO A 160 0.23 11.17 20.05
N LYS A 161 1.46 10.67 19.89
CA LYS A 161 2.61 11.24 20.58
C LYS A 161 2.59 12.71 20.19
N GLU A 162 2.04 13.55 21.07
CA GLU A 162 1.79 14.96 20.82
C GLU A 162 3.18 15.51 20.81
N CYS A 163 3.69 15.68 19.61
CA CYS A 163 4.97 16.29 19.41
C CYS A 163 4.89 17.67 20.06
N THR A 164 5.91 18.01 20.84
CA THR A 164 5.96 19.31 21.48
C THR A 164 5.96 20.41 20.42
N ALA A 165 5.70 21.66 20.78
CA ALA A 165 5.68 22.77 19.80
C ALA A 165 6.99 22.92 18.99
N SER A 166 8.09 22.32 19.46
CA SER A 166 9.40 22.30 18.79
C SER A 166 9.66 21.00 18.01
N GLU A 167 8.65 20.17 17.79
CA GLU A 167 8.77 18.88 17.10
C GLU A 167 7.71 18.73 16.00
N LEU A 168 8.13 18.30 14.81
CA LEU A 168 7.25 17.94 13.71
C LEU A 168 6.72 16.54 13.90
N ASN A 169 5.40 16.36 13.76
CA ASN A 169 4.81 15.03 13.63
C ASN A 169 4.90 14.57 12.18
N ALA A 170 5.83 13.67 11.90
CA ALA A 170 5.96 13.00 10.61
C ALA A 170 5.48 11.56 10.75
N SER A 171 4.23 11.29 10.35
CA SER A 171 3.63 9.94 10.36
C SER A 171 3.69 9.22 11.72
N GLY A 172 3.57 9.95 12.84
CA GLY A 172 3.62 9.42 14.21
C GLY A 172 5.00 9.49 14.87
N SER A 173 6.02 9.97 14.16
CA SER A 173 7.35 10.25 14.71
C SER A 173 7.53 11.74 14.97
N CYS A 174 8.00 12.09 16.16
CA CYS A 174 8.34 13.47 16.52
C CYS A 174 9.79 13.78 16.14
N ILE A 175 9.97 14.82 15.32
CA ILE A 175 11.27 15.27 14.81
C ILE A 175 11.52 16.69 15.32
N PRO A 176 12.50 16.91 16.22
CA PRO A 176 12.88 18.25 16.64
C PRO A 176 13.22 19.12 15.44
N PHE A 177 12.66 20.33 15.41
CA PHE A 177 12.92 21.30 14.36
C PHE A 177 13.00 22.72 14.90
N THR A 178 13.70 23.57 14.17
CA THR A 178 13.65 25.03 14.33
C THR A 178 13.63 25.68 12.96
N ILE A 179 12.81 26.71 12.80
CA ILE A 179 12.69 27.47 11.55
C ILE A 179 12.87 28.95 11.86
N SER A 180 13.68 29.66 11.08
CA SER A 180 13.96 31.08 11.33
C SER A 180 12.88 32.01 10.81
N THR A 181 12.27 31.70 9.66
CA THR A 181 11.20 32.47 9.01
C THR A 181 10.19 31.52 8.37
N GLY A 182 8.91 31.92 8.29
CA GLY A 182 7.85 31.05 7.77
C GLY A 182 7.35 30.03 8.80
N SER A 183 6.54 29.08 8.35
CA SER A 183 5.96 28.03 9.19
C SER A 183 5.96 26.67 8.51
N VAL A 184 6.23 25.62 9.26
CA VAL A 184 6.04 24.24 8.78
C VAL A 184 4.57 23.88 8.91
N THR A 185 3.96 23.44 7.82
CA THR A 185 2.52 23.08 7.76
C THR A 185 2.28 21.60 8.01
N SER A 186 3.12 20.73 7.46
CA SER A 186 3.03 19.29 7.67
C SER A 186 4.34 18.57 7.39
N ALA A 187 4.47 17.35 7.92
CA ALA A 187 5.58 16.46 7.61
C ALA A 187 5.05 15.04 7.40
N SER A 188 5.70 14.29 6.51
CA SER A 188 5.36 12.89 6.25
C SER A 188 6.60 12.08 5.92
N ILE A 189 6.57 10.79 6.28
CA ILE A 189 7.65 9.86 5.99
C ILE A 189 7.20 8.92 4.87
N ASN A 190 7.98 8.88 3.79
CA ASN A 190 7.85 7.85 2.78
C ASN A 190 8.78 6.68 3.10
N THR A 191 8.21 5.60 3.61
CA THR A 191 8.97 4.40 3.99
C THR A 191 9.52 3.63 2.80
N ALA A 192 8.96 3.78 1.60
CA ALA A 192 9.43 3.10 0.39
C ALA A 192 10.69 3.77 -0.18
N SER A 193 10.70 5.10 -0.26
CA SER A 193 11.84 5.89 -0.73
C SER A 193 12.84 6.26 0.38
N LYS A 194 12.49 5.99 1.65
CA LYS A 194 13.24 6.46 2.83
C LYS A 194 13.46 7.97 2.79
N SER A 195 12.41 8.70 2.40
CA SER A 195 12.42 10.17 2.35
C SER A 195 11.52 10.79 3.40
N LEU A 196 11.95 11.94 3.90
CA LEU A 196 11.19 12.83 4.78
C LEU A 196 10.73 14.01 3.94
N VAL A 197 9.41 14.18 3.81
CA VAL A 197 8.79 15.29 3.08
C VAL A 197 8.22 16.28 4.09
N ILE A 198 8.57 17.54 3.94
CA ILE A 198 8.18 18.63 4.82
C ILE A 198 7.55 19.72 3.96
N MET A 199 6.33 20.11 4.30
CA MET A 199 5.63 21.21 3.67
C MET A 199 5.83 22.46 4.52
N ILE A 200 6.20 23.56 3.88
CA ILE A 200 6.43 24.86 4.53
C ILE A 200 5.65 25.97 3.84
N GLU A 201 5.36 27.03 4.57
CA GLU A 201 4.87 28.29 4.02
C GLU A 201 5.90 29.37 4.35
N SER A 202 6.56 29.90 3.31
CA SER A 202 7.59 30.92 3.45
C SER A 202 7.33 32.10 2.53
N VAL A 203 7.48 33.32 3.07
CA VAL A 203 7.41 34.57 2.29
C VAL A 203 8.80 35.17 2.09
N ASN A 204 9.71 34.92 3.03
CA ASN A 204 11.08 35.40 3.01
C ASN A 204 12.04 34.20 3.13
N ASP A 205 13.29 34.43 2.76
CA ASP A 205 14.36 33.45 2.91
C ASP A 205 14.52 33.05 4.39
N GLY A 206 14.94 31.81 4.61
CA GLY A 206 15.02 31.23 5.95
C GLY A 206 15.92 30.02 6.04
N THR A 207 15.98 29.48 7.24
CA THR A 207 16.75 28.28 7.59
C THR A 207 15.85 27.34 8.35
N LEU A 208 15.79 26.09 7.92
CA LEU A 208 15.14 24.99 8.62
C LEU A 208 16.21 24.06 9.16
N THR A 209 16.27 23.91 10.49
CA THR A 209 17.14 22.94 11.17
C THR A 209 16.30 21.79 11.69
N LEU A 210 16.74 20.56 11.45
CA LEU A 210 16.04 19.32 11.77
C LEU A 210 16.99 18.32 12.43
N THR A 211 16.47 17.55 13.39
CA THR A 211 17.23 16.48 14.04
C THR A 211 16.45 15.16 14.00
N PRO A 212 16.22 14.57 12.81
CA PRO A 212 15.42 13.34 12.65
C PRO A 212 16.10 12.13 13.30
N SER A 213 15.38 11.17 13.86
CA SER A 213 16.05 9.97 14.41
C SER A 213 16.70 9.13 13.29
N GLN A 214 17.77 8.38 13.63
CA GLN A 214 18.45 7.50 12.67
C GLN A 214 17.55 6.36 12.13
N GLU A 215 16.41 6.10 12.79
CA GLU A 215 15.40 5.17 12.30
C GLU A 215 14.62 5.74 11.10
N ILE A 216 14.51 7.07 11.01
CA ILE A 216 13.77 7.78 9.96
C ILE A 216 14.72 8.14 8.81
N ILE A 217 15.81 8.87 9.11
CA ILE A 217 16.85 9.23 8.15
C ILE A 217 18.19 8.78 8.71
N SER A 218 18.77 7.75 8.10
CA SER A 218 20.14 7.31 8.40
C SER A 218 21.09 7.84 7.34
N GLY A 219 21.73 8.97 7.62
CA GLY A 219 22.61 9.68 6.68
C GLY A 219 21.81 10.42 5.60
N VAL A 220 22.23 11.64 5.28
CA VAL A 220 21.61 12.47 4.24
C VAL A 220 22.32 12.23 2.91
N HIS A 221 21.55 11.92 1.86
CA HIS A 221 22.08 11.71 0.53
C HIS A 221 21.80 12.87 -0.42
N THR A 222 20.54 13.28 -0.46
CA THR A 222 20.04 14.30 -1.38
C THR A 222 18.95 15.09 -0.68
N ILE A 223 18.98 16.40 -0.83
CA ILE A 223 17.93 17.29 -0.36
C ILE A 223 17.38 18.01 -1.57
N LEU A 224 16.05 18.07 -1.65
CA LEU A 224 15.33 18.80 -2.67
C LEU A 224 14.54 19.94 -2.02
N VAL A 225 14.57 21.12 -2.61
CA VAL A 225 13.67 22.24 -2.30
C VAL A 225 12.81 22.46 -3.55
N ASP A 226 11.49 22.33 -3.41
CA ASP A 226 10.50 22.38 -4.49
C ASP A 226 10.78 21.45 -5.68
N GLY A 227 11.50 20.35 -5.42
CA GLY A 227 11.86 19.34 -6.42
C GLY A 227 13.19 19.61 -7.13
N GLU A 228 13.88 20.70 -6.82
CA GLU A 228 15.23 20.97 -7.30
C GLU A 228 16.26 20.56 -6.23
N GLN A 229 17.38 19.97 -6.66
CA GLN A 229 18.44 19.59 -5.74
C GLN A 229 19.05 20.81 -5.06
N TRP A 230 19.19 20.73 -3.74
CA TRP A 230 19.69 21.81 -2.93
C TRP A 230 21.02 21.44 -2.29
N ASP A 231 22.07 22.17 -2.65
CA ASP A 231 23.44 21.89 -2.21
C ASP A 231 23.87 22.72 -0.99
N ASP A 232 23.16 23.81 -0.67
CA ASP A 232 23.47 24.67 0.47
C ASP A 232 22.85 24.11 1.76
N VAL A 233 23.50 23.08 2.29
CA VAL A 233 23.09 22.34 3.48
C VAL A 233 24.29 22.14 4.41
N THR A 234 24.08 22.40 5.70
CA THR A 234 25.04 22.05 6.75
C THR A 234 24.57 20.80 7.49
N ILE A 235 25.41 19.75 7.53
CA ILE A 235 25.10 18.50 8.23
C ILE A 235 26.12 18.29 9.33
N ASN A 236 25.68 18.38 10.59
CA ASN A 236 26.49 18.12 11.78
C ASN A 236 26.00 16.84 12.47
N GLY A 237 26.50 15.70 12.00
CA GLY A 237 26.07 14.39 12.48
C GLY A 237 24.63 14.09 12.07
N ASN A 238 23.69 14.30 12.99
CA ASN A 238 22.27 14.05 12.79
C ASN A 238 21.43 15.34 12.72
N GLU A 239 22.07 16.49 12.93
CA GLU A 239 21.46 17.81 12.74
C GLU A 239 21.66 18.25 11.29
N ILE A 240 20.57 18.63 10.63
CA ILE A 240 20.51 19.02 9.23
C ILE A 240 19.98 20.44 9.17
N THR A 241 20.77 21.38 8.66
CA THR A 241 20.37 22.78 8.46
C THR A 241 20.28 23.09 6.98
N ILE A 242 19.11 23.48 6.53
CA ILE A 242 18.76 23.72 5.12
C ILE A 242 18.36 25.18 4.98
N MET A 243 19.03 25.92 4.11
CA MET A 243 18.57 27.26 3.73
C MET A 243 17.51 27.14 2.64
N PHE A 244 16.46 27.96 2.70
CA PHE A 244 15.43 28.03 1.65
C PHE A 244 15.15 29.49 1.30
N LEU A 245 14.72 29.72 0.06
CA LEU A 245 14.31 31.03 -0.42
C LEU A 245 12.84 31.30 -0.12
N GLY A 246 12.45 32.57 -0.05
CA GLY A 246 11.06 32.98 0.08
C GLY A 246 10.20 32.45 -1.07
N GLY A 247 9.06 31.86 -0.72
CA GLY A 247 8.17 31.18 -1.67
C GLY A 247 8.41 29.68 -1.76
N ALA A 248 9.36 29.11 -1.02
CA ALA A 248 9.53 27.66 -0.92
C ALA A 248 8.31 27.02 -0.24
N GLU A 249 7.84 25.90 -0.80
CA GLU A 249 6.63 25.19 -0.36
C GLU A 249 6.93 23.78 0.18
N LYS A 250 7.98 23.14 -0.36
CA LYS A 250 8.28 21.74 -0.09
C LYS A 250 9.77 21.50 0.04
N ILE A 251 10.15 20.80 1.11
CA ILE A 251 11.51 20.30 1.33
C ILE A 251 11.44 18.78 1.43
N GLU A 252 12.25 18.06 0.65
CA GLU A 252 12.33 16.61 0.67
C GLU A 252 13.76 16.15 0.94
N ILE A 253 13.93 15.31 1.96
CA ILE A 253 15.23 14.81 2.42
C ILE A 253 15.28 13.31 2.16
N PHE A 254 16.20 12.87 1.31
CA PHE A 254 16.44 11.46 1.03
C PHE A 254 17.56 10.93 1.91
N GLY A 255 17.26 9.89 2.68
CA GLY A 255 18.25 9.17 3.45
C GLY A 255 19.01 8.16 2.60
N ALA A 256 20.33 8.04 2.80
CA ALA A 256 21.07 6.87 2.34
C ALA A 256 21.86 6.26 3.48
N LYS A 257 21.48 5.02 3.84
CA LYS A 257 22.41 4.13 4.52
C LYS A 257 23.52 3.83 3.52
N VAL A 258 24.58 4.62 3.56
CA VAL A 258 25.86 4.23 2.98
C VAL A 258 26.31 3.03 3.81
N ILE A 259 26.08 1.82 3.30
CA ILE A 259 26.78 0.65 3.81
C ILE A 259 28.13 0.66 3.09
N PRO A 260 29.25 1.02 3.73
CA PRO A 260 30.55 0.98 3.07
C PRO A 260 31.01 -0.48 3.01
N GLU A 261 30.41 -1.28 2.12
CA GLU A 261 30.90 -2.63 1.80
C GLU A 261 31.71 -2.67 0.49
N PHE A 262 31.79 -1.54 -0.23
CA PHE A 262 32.62 -1.46 -1.43
C PHE A 262 34.09 -1.78 -1.16
N GLY A 263 34.62 -1.44 0.04
CA GLY A 263 36.02 -1.75 0.38
C GLY A 263 36.28 -3.26 0.46
N ALA A 264 35.46 -4.01 1.19
CA ALA A 264 35.65 -5.44 1.37
C ALA A 264 35.38 -6.22 0.07
N ILE A 265 34.30 -5.87 -0.65
CA ILE A 265 33.95 -6.52 -1.90
C ILE A 265 34.96 -6.18 -3.00
N ALA A 266 35.39 -4.91 -3.13
CA ALA A 266 36.42 -4.53 -4.10
C ALA A 266 37.77 -5.17 -3.79
N ALA A 267 38.19 -5.23 -2.51
CA ALA A 267 39.41 -5.92 -2.10
C ALA A 267 39.36 -7.42 -2.41
N LEU A 268 38.21 -8.06 -2.19
CA LEU A 268 38.01 -9.48 -2.52
C LEU A 268 38.07 -9.72 -4.03
N ILE A 269 37.35 -8.92 -4.83
CA ILE A 269 37.38 -9.01 -6.30
C ILE A 269 38.80 -8.77 -6.82
N LEU A 270 39.50 -7.76 -6.28
CA LEU A 270 40.89 -7.46 -6.64
C LEU A 270 41.83 -8.63 -6.31
N ALA A 271 41.71 -9.24 -5.13
CA ALA A 271 42.51 -10.38 -4.73
C ALA A 271 42.27 -11.60 -5.65
N VAL A 272 41.00 -11.91 -5.95
CA VAL A 272 40.64 -13.01 -6.86
C VAL A 272 41.16 -12.74 -8.28
N ALA A 273 41.10 -11.49 -8.75
CA ALA A 273 41.63 -11.10 -10.05
C ALA A 273 43.16 -11.30 -10.12
N ILE A 274 43.90 -10.84 -9.11
CA ILE A 274 45.36 -11.01 -9.04
C ILE A 274 45.73 -12.51 -9.00
N ILE A 275 45.08 -13.30 -8.14
CA ILE A 275 45.34 -14.73 -8.02
C ILE A 275 45.05 -15.47 -9.33
N SER A 276 43.96 -15.14 -10.02
CA SER A 276 43.60 -15.78 -11.30
C SER A 276 44.59 -15.43 -12.41
N ILE A 277 45.05 -14.17 -12.49
CA ILE A 277 46.09 -13.76 -13.44
C ILE A 277 47.38 -14.55 -13.19
N ILE A 278 47.84 -14.63 -11.94
CA ILE A 278 49.06 -15.38 -11.58
C ILE A 278 48.89 -16.86 -11.88
N ALA A 279 47.76 -17.47 -11.52
CA ALA A 279 47.49 -18.89 -11.76
C ALA A 279 47.45 -19.23 -13.25
N VAL A 280 46.78 -18.40 -14.07
CA VAL A 280 46.71 -18.58 -15.53
C VAL A 280 48.08 -18.36 -16.18
N SER A 281 48.81 -17.32 -15.78
CA SER A 281 50.15 -17.03 -16.34
C SER A 281 51.22 -18.04 -15.89
N ALA A 282 51.11 -18.62 -14.69
CA ALA A 282 51.98 -19.71 -14.26
C ALA A 282 51.69 -21.02 -15.00
N ARG A 283 50.42 -21.31 -15.32
CA ARG A 283 50.04 -22.53 -16.05
C ARG A 283 50.22 -22.40 -17.57
N SER A 284 50.06 -21.19 -18.10
CA SER A 284 50.23 -20.87 -19.51
C SER A 284 51.63 -20.31 -19.72
N ARG A 285 52.60 -21.18 -20.00
CA ARG A 285 53.83 -20.73 -20.67
C ARG A 285 53.42 -20.16 -22.03
N LEU A 286 53.06 -18.88 -22.09
CA LEU A 286 52.86 -18.13 -23.32
C LEU A 286 54.22 -18.01 -24.00
N SER A 287 54.60 -19.08 -24.70
CA SER A 287 55.67 -19.10 -25.69
C SER A 287 55.20 -18.26 -26.87
N ILE A 288 55.24 -16.94 -26.73
CA ILE A 288 55.12 -16.01 -27.86
C ILE A 288 56.45 -16.12 -28.61
N MET A 289 56.53 -17.11 -29.48
CA MET A 289 57.65 -17.31 -30.38
C MET A 289 57.54 -16.25 -31.48
N PRO A 290 58.52 -15.34 -31.64
CA PRO A 290 58.47 -14.38 -32.74
C PRO A 290 58.79 -15.14 -34.03
N LYS A 291 57.82 -15.21 -34.95
CA LYS A 291 58.08 -15.66 -36.31
C LYS A 291 58.74 -14.50 -37.07
N TYR A 292 60.00 -14.70 -37.44
CA TYR A 292 60.55 -14.14 -38.68
C TYR A 292 60.38 -15.18 -39.79
#